data_AF-A0A9D3RV97-F1
#
_entry.id   AF-A0A9D3RV97-F1
#
_cell.length_a   1.000
_cell.length_b   1.000
_cell.length_c   1.000
_cell.angle_alpha   90.00
_cell.angle_beta   90.00
_cell.angle_gamma   90.00
#
_symmetry.space_group_name_H-M   'P 1'
#
loop_
_entity.id
_entity.type
_entity.pdbx_description
1 polymer ?
#
loop_
_entity_poly.entity_id
_entity_poly.type
_entity_poly.pdbx_seq_one_letter_code
_entity_poly.pdbx_strand_id
1 'polypeptide(L)'
;MFIADPNIAKLVHFQGYPQDLLPLTVAGIPSIHICLDFIPELLAQPQLEKQIFAIQLLSHLCIQYALPKSLSVARLAISVMGTLLTVLTQAKRFSFFMPTLPCLVSFCQAFPPLYDDVAALLVQVGQVCASDVATKARDIDPLIARLQYLKERPKEAAGAFKRTLPQRTAEELGCSDPDVQLCYCIEATFSDIISIGLRGT
;
A
#
# COMPACT_ATOMS: atom_id res chain seq x y z
N MET A 1 -29.85 9.12 2.73
CA MET A 1 -29.99 7.79 2.09
C MET A 1 -29.28 6.71 2.89
N PHE A 2 -27.95 6.77 3.12
CA PHE A 2 -27.24 5.74 3.90
C PHE A 2 -27.63 5.61 5.37
N ILE A 3 -28.13 6.69 5.98
CA ILE A 3 -28.68 6.66 7.36
C ILE A 3 -30.05 5.97 7.40
N ALA A 4 -30.81 6.00 6.29
CA ALA A 4 -32.16 5.44 6.24
C ALA A 4 -32.13 3.91 6.00
N ASP A 5 -31.15 3.40 5.25
CA ASP A 5 -30.92 1.97 5.12
C ASP A 5 -29.41 1.66 4.99
N PRO A 6 -28.77 1.13 6.05
CA PRO A 6 -27.35 0.77 6.03
C PRO A 6 -27.05 -0.39 5.07
N ASN A 7 -28.05 -1.18 4.68
CA ASN A 7 -27.86 -2.28 3.72
C ASN A 7 -27.58 -1.75 2.31
N ILE A 8 -28.12 -0.58 1.95
CA ILE A 8 -27.79 0.07 0.68
C ILE A 8 -26.33 0.50 0.66
N ALA A 9 -25.81 1.03 1.78
CA ALA A 9 -24.39 1.36 1.91
C ALA A 9 -23.53 0.11 1.68
N LYS A 10 -23.88 -0.98 2.38
CA LYS A 10 -23.19 -2.26 2.23
C LYS A 10 -23.24 -2.75 0.78
N LEU A 11 -24.40 -2.74 0.14
CA LEU A 11 -24.57 -3.22 -1.24
C LEU A 11 -23.72 -2.43 -2.23
N VAL A 12 -23.69 -1.09 -2.13
CA VAL A 12 -22.85 -0.24 -3.00
C VAL A 12 -21.36 -0.53 -2.81
N HIS A 13 -20.89 -0.67 -1.57
CA HIS A 13 -19.48 -0.96 -1.30
C HIS A 13 -19.10 -2.41 -1.67
N PHE A 14 -20.05 -3.35 -1.59
CA PHE A 14 -19.86 -4.71 -2.08
C PHE A 14 -19.85 -4.79 -3.60
N GLN A 15 -20.58 -3.91 -4.30
CA GLN A 15 -20.48 -3.77 -5.76
C GLN A 15 -19.15 -3.14 -6.18
N GLY A 16 -18.63 -2.22 -5.37
CA GLY A 16 -17.39 -1.50 -5.64
C GLY A 16 -17.59 -0.37 -6.65
N TYR A 17 -16.68 0.59 -6.63
CA TYR A 17 -16.67 1.76 -7.51
C TYR A 17 -15.23 2.24 -7.72
N PRO A 18 -14.96 3.09 -8.73
CA PRO A 18 -13.60 3.56 -9.01
C PRO A 18 -12.92 4.21 -7.80
N GLN A 19 -11.64 3.88 -7.60
CA GLN A 19 -10.86 4.35 -6.44
C GLN A 19 -10.79 5.89 -6.33
N ASP A 20 -10.87 6.61 -7.45
CA ASP A 20 -10.84 8.08 -7.49
C ASP A 20 -12.02 8.73 -6.76
N LEU A 21 -13.10 7.96 -6.55
CA LEU A 21 -14.26 8.41 -5.81
C LEU A 21 -14.12 8.19 -4.29
N LEU A 22 -13.18 7.35 -3.82
CA LEU A 22 -13.01 7.04 -2.39
C LEU A 22 -12.73 8.28 -1.53
N PRO A 23 -11.82 9.21 -1.90
CA PRO A 23 -11.60 10.42 -1.11
C PRO A 23 -12.87 11.27 -1.01
N LEU A 24 -13.63 11.37 -2.10
CA LEU A 24 -14.84 12.16 -2.17
C LEU A 24 -15.97 11.53 -1.34
N THR A 25 -16.17 10.21 -1.43
CA THR A 25 -17.22 9.52 -0.67
C THR A 25 -16.93 9.54 0.82
N VAL A 26 -15.67 9.33 1.22
CA VAL A 26 -15.28 9.32 2.63
C VAL A 26 -15.37 10.72 3.25
N ALA A 27 -14.93 11.76 2.55
CA ALA A 27 -15.05 13.14 3.06
C ALA A 27 -16.49 13.68 2.99
N GLY A 28 -17.27 13.27 1.98
CA GLY A 28 -18.60 13.81 1.69
C GLY A 28 -19.74 13.15 2.46
N ILE A 29 -19.56 11.95 3.02
CA ILE A 29 -20.60 11.19 3.72
C ILE A 29 -20.23 11.04 5.21
N PRO A 30 -20.79 11.85 6.12
CA PRO A 30 -20.43 11.81 7.54
C PRO A 30 -20.67 10.46 8.24
N SER A 31 -21.66 9.69 7.76
CA SER A 31 -22.02 8.38 8.30
C SER A 31 -21.22 7.21 7.70
N ILE A 32 -20.20 7.47 6.86
CA ILE A 32 -19.46 6.43 6.14
C ILE A 32 -18.66 5.51 7.07
N HIS A 33 -18.38 5.92 8.30
CA HIS A 33 -17.71 5.10 9.31
C HIS A 33 -18.44 3.79 9.63
N ILE A 34 -19.74 3.69 9.34
CA ILE A 34 -20.51 2.43 9.41
C ILE A 34 -19.91 1.32 8.51
N CYS A 35 -19.14 1.70 7.48
CA CYS A 35 -18.48 0.73 6.60
C CYS A 35 -17.43 -0.12 7.31
N LEU A 36 -16.89 0.35 8.44
CA LEU A 36 -15.98 -0.43 9.29
C LEU A 36 -16.60 -1.75 9.76
N ASP A 37 -17.92 -1.84 9.83
CA ASP A 37 -18.65 -3.02 10.31
C ASP A 37 -18.60 -4.18 9.31
N PHE A 38 -18.60 -3.87 8.01
CA PHE A 38 -18.63 -4.86 6.94
C PHE A 38 -17.29 -5.00 6.20
N ILE A 39 -16.28 -4.17 6.50
CA ILE A 39 -14.94 -4.34 5.92
C ILE A 39 -14.35 -5.74 6.18
N PRO A 40 -14.45 -6.34 7.38
CA PRO A 40 -13.99 -7.72 7.59
C PRO A 40 -14.69 -8.72 6.66
N GLU A 41 -15.99 -8.55 6.41
CA GLU A 41 -16.77 -9.39 5.50
C GLU A 41 -16.37 -9.17 4.03
N LEU A 42 -15.98 -7.94 3.68
CA LEU A 42 -15.50 -7.60 2.34
C LEU A 42 -14.09 -8.15 2.08
N LEU A 43 -13.22 -8.14 3.09
CA LEU A 43 -11.90 -8.79 3.06
C LEU A 43 -12.00 -10.32 2.95
N ALA A 44 -13.06 -10.91 3.50
CA ALA A 44 -13.31 -12.34 3.42
C ALA A 44 -13.84 -12.80 2.05
N GLN A 45 -14.15 -11.87 1.12
CA GLN A 45 -14.58 -12.23 -0.23
C GLN A 45 -13.45 -12.94 -0.99
N PRO A 46 -13.76 -13.97 -1.81
CA PRO A 46 -12.75 -14.69 -2.58
C PRO A 46 -12.21 -13.89 -3.78
N GLN A 47 -12.91 -12.83 -4.21
CA GLN A 47 -12.48 -11.99 -5.31
C GLN A 47 -11.44 -10.97 -4.85
N LEU A 48 -10.26 -11.00 -5.49
CA LEU A 48 -9.14 -10.13 -5.18
C LEU A 48 -9.48 -8.65 -5.26
N GLU A 49 -10.28 -8.26 -6.25
CA GLU A 49 -10.74 -6.88 -6.44
C GLU A 49 -11.51 -6.35 -5.23
N LYS A 50 -12.31 -7.20 -4.57
CA LYS A 50 -13.07 -6.82 -3.37
C LYS A 50 -12.15 -6.62 -2.18
N GLN A 51 -11.13 -7.47 -2.05
CA GLN A 51 -10.12 -7.35 -1.01
C GLN A 51 -9.28 -6.07 -1.19
N ILE A 52 -8.85 -5.77 -2.41
CA ILE A 52 -8.12 -4.53 -2.74
C ILE A 52 -8.99 -3.32 -2.39
N PHE A 53 -10.23 -3.30 -2.88
CA PHE A 53 -11.16 -2.21 -2.59
C PHE A 53 -11.41 -2.04 -1.09
N ALA A 54 -11.55 -3.13 -0.33
CA ALA A 54 -11.71 -3.07 1.12
C ALA A 54 -10.51 -2.42 1.82
N ILE A 55 -9.28 -2.76 1.41
CA ILE A 55 -8.05 -2.17 1.97
C ILE A 55 -7.95 -0.69 1.63
N GLN A 56 -8.27 -0.31 0.39
CA GLN A 56 -8.27 1.10 -0.05
C GLN A 56 -9.31 1.93 0.71
N LEU A 57 -10.55 1.42 0.82
CA LEU A 57 -11.60 2.08 1.59
C LEU A 57 -11.19 2.22 3.06
N LEU A 58 -10.65 1.15 3.66
CA LEU A 58 -10.17 1.17 5.03
C LEU A 58 -9.08 2.23 5.24
N SER A 59 -8.12 2.35 4.31
CA SER A 59 -7.06 3.37 4.39
C SER A 59 -7.62 4.79 4.50
N HIS A 60 -8.60 5.14 3.66
CA HIS A 60 -9.25 6.45 3.71
C HIS A 60 -10.06 6.63 5.00
N LEU A 61 -10.76 5.59 5.45
CA LEU A 61 -11.50 5.63 6.71
C LEU A 61 -10.59 5.79 7.93
N CYS A 62 -9.41 5.16 7.94
CA CYS A 62 -8.45 5.28 9.04
C CYS A 62 -7.90 6.70 9.19
N ILE A 63 -7.62 7.38 8.07
CA ILE A 63 -7.17 8.79 8.08
C ILE A 63 -8.28 9.72 8.55
N GLN A 64 -9.51 9.51 8.07
CA GLN A 64 -10.65 10.36 8.41
C GLN A 64 -11.18 10.12 9.84
N TYR A 65 -11.14 8.87 10.30
CA TYR A 65 -11.73 8.39 11.56
C TYR A 65 -10.72 7.52 12.33
N ALA A 66 -9.90 8.15 13.16
CA ALA A 66 -8.96 7.47 14.04
C ALA A 66 -9.67 6.85 15.27
N LEU A 67 -10.43 5.78 15.07
CA LEU A 67 -11.17 5.07 16.12
C LEU A 67 -10.43 3.80 16.56
N PRO A 68 -10.61 3.33 17.82
CA PRO A 68 -10.09 2.02 18.25
C PRO A 68 -10.58 0.87 17.37
N LYS A 69 -11.83 0.94 16.91
CA LYS A 69 -12.41 -0.06 15.99
C LYS A 69 -11.67 -0.10 14.65
N SER A 70 -11.39 1.05 14.03
CA SER A 70 -10.63 1.11 12.78
C SER A 70 -9.20 0.60 12.96
N LEU A 71 -8.56 0.80 14.12
CA LEU A 71 -7.26 0.21 14.43
C LEU A 71 -7.33 -1.33 14.41
N SER A 72 -8.32 -1.91 15.08
CA SER A 72 -8.51 -3.38 15.08
C SER A 72 -8.74 -3.93 13.68
N VAL A 73 -9.54 -3.24 12.86
CA VAL A 73 -9.81 -3.65 11.47
C VAL A 73 -8.59 -3.46 10.56
N ALA A 74 -7.80 -2.40 10.76
CA ALA A 74 -6.54 -2.19 10.04
C ALA A 74 -5.51 -3.30 10.35
N ARG A 75 -5.37 -3.68 11.62
CA ARG A 75 -4.52 -4.81 12.02
C ARG A 75 -4.97 -6.13 11.39
N LEU A 76 -6.28 -6.36 11.30
CA LEU A 76 -6.84 -7.51 10.58
C LEU A 76 -6.49 -7.45 9.09
N ALA A 77 -6.64 -6.29 8.43
CA ALA A 77 -6.30 -6.13 7.02
C ALA A 77 -4.82 -6.43 6.75
N ILE A 78 -3.90 -5.93 7.57
CA ILE A 78 -2.46 -6.24 7.49
C ILE A 78 -2.23 -7.75 7.61
N SER A 79 -2.90 -8.41 8.56
CA SER A 79 -2.80 -9.87 8.75
C SER A 79 -3.32 -10.65 7.53
N VAL A 80 -4.43 -10.21 6.94
CA VAL A 80 -4.98 -10.77 5.70
C VAL A 80 -4.02 -10.57 4.54
N MET A 81 -3.41 -9.39 4.38
CA MET A 81 -2.39 -9.12 3.36
C MET A 81 -1.19 -10.07 3.49
N GLY A 82 -0.68 -10.28 4.71
CA GLY A 82 0.40 -11.25 4.97
C GLY A 82 0.00 -12.68 4.63
N THR A 83 -1.24 -13.08 4.93
CA THR A 83 -1.76 -14.40 4.55
C THR A 83 -1.90 -14.53 3.03
N LEU A 84 -2.38 -13.50 2.34
CA LEU A 84 -2.52 -13.48 0.89
C LEU A 84 -1.17 -13.55 0.16
N LEU A 85 -0.11 -12.99 0.75
CA LEU A 85 1.25 -13.12 0.21
C LEU A 85 1.66 -14.58 0.00
N THR A 86 1.33 -15.46 0.94
CA THR A 86 1.74 -16.87 0.93
C THR A 86 0.87 -17.74 0.02
N VAL A 87 -0.41 -17.41 -0.14
CA VAL A 87 -1.37 -18.22 -0.92
C VAL A 87 -1.52 -17.75 -2.37
N LEU A 88 -1.22 -16.49 -2.68
CA LEU A 88 -1.34 -15.96 -4.04
C LEU A 88 -0.16 -16.37 -4.91
N THR A 89 -0.43 -16.64 -6.19
CA THR A 89 0.58 -16.81 -7.24
C THR A 89 1.26 -15.48 -7.56
N GLN A 90 2.50 -15.50 -8.03
CA GLN A 90 3.31 -14.32 -8.41
C GLN A 90 2.52 -13.26 -9.23
N ALA A 91 1.85 -13.66 -10.32
CA ALA A 91 1.08 -12.73 -11.16
C ALA A 91 -0.04 -11.98 -10.39
N LYS A 92 -0.67 -12.66 -9.42
CA LYS A 92 -1.72 -12.08 -8.57
C LYS A 92 -1.14 -11.23 -7.44
N ARG A 93 0.07 -11.55 -6.95
CA ARG A 93 0.76 -10.73 -5.93
C ARG A 93 1.01 -9.33 -6.44
N PHE A 94 1.53 -9.19 -7.67
CA PHE A 94 1.74 -7.88 -8.28
C PHE A 94 0.45 -7.06 -8.32
N SER A 95 -0.62 -7.65 -8.87
CA SER A 95 -1.93 -6.99 -9.02
C SER A 95 -2.57 -6.62 -7.67
N PHE A 96 -2.26 -7.36 -6.60
CA PHE A 96 -2.75 -7.10 -5.24
C PHE A 96 -1.92 -6.06 -4.50
N PHE A 97 -0.60 -6.21 -4.47
CA PHE A 97 0.29 -5.38 -3.64
C PHE A 97 0.52 -4.00 -4.25
N MET A 98 0.57 -3.85 -5.57
CA MET A 98 0.76 -2.54 -6.20
C MET A 98 -0.25 -1.48 -5.73
N PRO A 99 -1.58 -1.72 -5.74
CA PRO A 99 -2.55 -0.75 -5.26
C PRO A 99 -2.70 -0.69 -3.72
N THR A 100 -2.24 -1.71 -3.00
CA THR A 100 -2.46 -1.81 -1.54
C THR A 100 -1.28 -1.38 -0.70
N LEU A 101 -0.05 -1.38 -1.23
CA LEU A 101 1.14 -0.92 -0.52
C LEU A 101 1.04 0.56 -0.08
N PRO A 102 0.58 1.52 -0.92
CA PRO A 102 0.39 2.90 -0.48
C PRO A 102 -0.62 3.04 0.66
N CYS A 103 -1.59 2.12 0.78
CA CYS A 103 -2.57 2.12 1.85
C CYS A 103 -1.93 1.87 3.22
N LEU A 104 -0.81 1.14 3.27
CA LEU A 104 -0.05 0.89 4.50
C LEU A 104 0.57 2.18 5.05
N VAL A 105 0.98 3.10 4.18
CA VAL A 105 1.47 4.43 4.59
C VAL A 105 0.37 5.17 5.35
N SER A 106 -0.86 5.15 4.84
CA SER A 106 -2.01 5.77 5.49
C SER A 106 -2.35 5.11 6.83
N PHE A 107 -2.24 3.78 6.94
CA PHE A 107 -2.43 3.09 8.21
C PHE A 107 -1.40 3.51 9.25
N CYS A 108 -0.12 3.58 8.88
CA CYS A 108 0.94 4.05 9.76
C CYS A 108 0.76 5.51 10.18
N GLN A 109 0.30 6.37 9.25
CA GLN A 109 0.00 7.77 9.53
C GLN A 109 -1.16 7.92 10.51
N ALA A 110 -2.23 7.12 10.36
CA ALA A 110 -3.38 7.14 11.26
C ALA A 110 -3.07 6.49 12.63
N PHE A 111 -2.27 5.42 12.62
CA PHE A 111 -2.02 4.58 13.78
C PHE A 111 -0.54 4.21 13.92
N PRO A 112 0.22 5.00 14.69
CA PRO A 112 1.61 4.69 15.03
C PRO A 112 1.84 3.28 15.60
N PRO A 113 0.93 2.67 16.40
CA PRO A 113 1.13 1.31 16.90
C PRO A 113 1.19 0.19 15.84
N LEU A 114 0.97 0.49 14.56
CA LEU A 114 1.04 -0.48 13.46
C LEU A 114 2.40 -0.51 12.75
N TYR A 115 3.34 0.38 13.08
CA TYR A 115 4.63 0.47 12.36
C TYR A 115 5.37 -0.86 12.31
N ASP A 116 5.46 -1.59 13.43
CA ASP A 116 6.20 -2.86 13.50
C ASP A 116 5.54 -3.94 12.62
N ASP A 117 4.22 -4.05 12.67
CA ASP A 117 3.46 -5.03 11.88
C ASP A 117 3.57 -4.73 10.37
N VAL A 118 3.50 -3.45 9.99
CA VAL A 118 3.65 -3.01 8.60
C VAL A 118 5.07 -3.20 8.10
N ALA A 119 6.08 -2.86 8.92
CA ALA A 119 7.48 -3.07 8.56
C ALA A 119 7.78 -4.56 8.36
N ALA A 120 7.29 -5.43 9.24
CA ALA A 120 7.42 -6.88 9.09
C ALA A 120 6.78 -7.38 7.78
N LEU A 121 5.57 -6.92 7.46
CA LEU A 121 4.90 -7.25 6.21
C LEU A 121 5.70 -6.79 4.99
N LEU A 122 6.16 -5.54 4.97
CA LEU A 122 6.94 -4.99 3.85
C LEU A 122 8.26 -5.75 3.64
N VAL A 123 8.95 -6.14 4.73
CA VAL A 123 10.14 -7.00 4.64
C VAL A 123 9.80 -8.35 4.02
N GLN A 124 8.71 -9.00 4.44
CA GLN A 124 8.27 -10.28 3.89
C GLN A 124 7.94 -10.17 2.40
N VAL A 125 7.18 -9.15 1.99
CA VAL A 125 6.86 -8.92 0.57
C VAL A 125 8.14 -8.67 -0.22
N GLY A 126 9.07 -7.85 0.31
CA GLY A 126 10.35 -7.57 -0.32
C GLY A 126 11.24 -8.81 -0.50
N GLN A 127 11.27 -9.71 0.49
CA GLN A 127 12.02 -10.97 0.40
C GLN A 127 11.44 -11.90 -0.68
N VAL A 128 10.10 -12.00 -0.77
CA VAL A 128 9.43 -12.78 -1.82
C VAL A 128 9.75 -12.19 -3.19
N CYS A 129 9.64 -10.87 -3.36
CA CYS A 129 9.95 -10.20 -4.63
C CYS A 129 11.42 -10.36 -5.03
N ALA A 130 12.35 -10.22 -4.08
CA ALA A 130 13.78 -10.41 -4.35
C ALA A 130 14.09 -11.85 -4.78
N SER A 131 13.42 -12.83 -4.18
CA SER A 131 13.54 -14.24 -4.58
C SER A 131 12.98 -14.47 -5.98
N ASP A 132 11.80 -13.92 -6.27
CA ASP A 132 11.15 -14.01 -7.58
C ASP A 132 12.03 -13.40 -8.69
N VAL A 133 12.62 -12.21 -8.46
CA VAL A 133 13.56 -11.57 -9.41
C VAL A 133 14.83 -12.40 -9.60
N ALA A 134 15.41 -12.93 -8.51
CA ALA A 134 16.60 -13.77 -8.59
C ALA A 134 16.35 -15.06 -9.40
N THR A 135 15.16 -15.64 -9.32
CA THR A 135 14.80 -16.84 -10.12
C THR A 135 14.61 -16.53 -11.61
N LYS A 136 14.30 -15.29 -11.98
CA LYS A 136 14.04 -14.87 -13.37
C LYS A 136 15.28 -14.44 -14.16
N ALA A 137 16.39 -14.18 -13.48
CA ALA A 137 17.73 -13.86 -14.02
C ALA A 137 17.78 -13.55 -15.54
N ARG A 138 17.40 -12.33 -15.92
CA ARG A 138 17.83 -11.70 -17.19
C ARG A 138 18.16 -10.22 -16.96
N ASP A 139 19.46 -9.93 -17.07
CA ASP A 139 20.15 -8.68 -17.42
C ASP A 139 20.12 -7.42 -16.53
N ILE A 140 19.40 -7.34 -15.40
CA ILE A 140 19.62 -6.25 -14.43
C ILE A 140 19.60 -6.80 -13.00
N ASP A 141 20.76 -6.89 -12.36
CA ASP A 141 20.84 -7.20 -10.93
C ASP A 141 20.31 -6.01 -10.11
N PRO A 142 19.17 -6.14 -9.40
CA PRO A 142 18.66 -5.08 -8.52
C PRO A 142 19.63 -4.75 -7.38
N LEU A 143 20.50 -5.71 -7.05
CA LEU A 143 21.58 -5.56 -6.08
C LEU A 143 22.66 -4.60 -6.60
N ILE A 144 22.99 -4.65 -7.90
CA ILE A 144 23.88 -3.68 -8.55
C ILE A 144 23.23 -2.30 -8.58
N ALA A 145 21.93 -2.20 -8.90
CA ALA A 145 21.19 -0.94 -8.86
C ALA A 145 21.15 -0.34 -7.44
N ARG A 146 20.91 -1.15 -6.40
CA ARG A 146 20.99 -0.74 -4.98
C ARG A 146 22.39 -0.24 -4.60
N LEU A 147 23.43 -0.93 -5.03
CA LEU A 147 24.82 -0.53 -4.77
C LEU A 147 25.19 0.75 -5.54
N GLN A 148 24.68 0.94 -6.76
CA GLN A 148 24.87 2.18 -7.53
C GLN A 148 24.18 3.37 -6.84
N TYR A 149 22.94 3.21 -6.39
CA TYR A 149 22.21 4.24 -5.64
C TYR A 149 22.92 4.62 -4.33
N LEU A 150 23.42 3.64 -3.58
CA LEU A 150 24.20 3.90 -2.36
C LEU A 150 25.58 4.51 -2.66
N LYS A 151 26.19 4.18 -3.78
CA LYS A 151 27.46 4.76 -4.26
C LYS A 151 27.32 6.21 -4.73
N GLU A 152 26.12 6.66 -5.09
CA GLU A 152 25.84 8.08 -5.40
C GLU A 152 25.62 8.94 -4.14
N ARG A 153 25.21 8.35 -3.00
CA ARG A 153 25.01 9.08 -1.73
C ARG A 153 26.24 9.52 -0.88
N PRO A 154 27.54 9.31 -1.21
CA PRO A 154 28.62 9.79 -0.35
C PRO A 154 29.10 11.25 -0.57
N LYS A 155 28.49 12.07 -1.46
CA LYS A 155 29.02 13.42 -1.74
C LYS A 155 28.09 14.62 -1.59
N GLU A 156 26.81 14.47 -1.29
CA GLU A 156 25.90 15.61 -1.11
C GLU A 156 25.38 15.73 0.33
N ALA A 157 26.32 15.89 1.26
CA ALA A 157 26.05 16.44 2.58
C ALA A 157 26.47 17.93 2.61
N ALA A 158 25.92 18.75 1.72
CA ALA A 158 25.96 20.21 1.84
C ALA A 158 25.03 20.90 0.83
N GLY A 159 23.87 21.36 1.30
CA GLY A 159 23.21 22.54 0.73
C GLY A 159 21.97 22.30 -0.14
N ALA A 160 20.89 22.99 0.28
CA ALA A 160 19.73 23.40 -0.52
C ALA A 160 18.81 22.30 -1.07
N PHE A 161 17.78 22.00 -0.28
CA PHE A 161 16.55 21.34 -0.71
C PHE A 161 15.77 22.24 -1.69
N LYS A 162 16.13 22.19 -2.98
CA LYS A 162 15.33 22.69 -4.11
C LYS A 162 15.53 21.74 -5.28
N ARG A 163 14.41 21.16 -5.76
CA ARG A 163 14.14 20.63 -7.11
C ARG A 163 15.31 19.87 -7.76
N THR A 164 15.15 18.62 -8.19
CA THR A 164 14.42 18.29 -9.43
C THR A 164 14.47 16.78 -9.54
N LEU A 165 13.32 16.15 -9.83
CA LEU A 165 13.23 14.78 -10.32
C LEU A 165 14.30 14.56 -11.42
N PRO A 166 15.17 13.54 -11.36
CA PRO A 166 16.01 13.23 -12.52
C PRO A 166 15.08 12.60 -13.57
N GLN A 167 14.55 13.47 -14.43
CA GLN A 167 13.81 13.15 -15.64
C GLN A 167 14.76 12.61 -16.73
N ARG A 168 15.77 11.82 -16.34
CA ARG A 168 16.87 11.37 -17.20
C ARG A 168 17.14 9.87 -17.07
N THR A 169 16.07 9.09 -17.07
CA THR A 169 16.03 7.65 -17.39
C THR A 169 14.61 7.24 -17.80
N ALA A 170 13.84 8.15 -18.39
CA ALA A 170 12.44 7.93 -18.73
C ALA A 170 12.22 7.32 -20.13
N GLU A 171 13.28 7.08 -20.92
CA GLU A 171 13.13 6.68 -22.33
C GLU A 171 13.76 5.32 -22.72
N GLU A 172 14.40 4.56 -21.82
CA GLU A 172 15.01 3.25 -22.17
C GLU A 172 14.49 2.01 -21.43
N LEU A 173 13.52 2.11 -20.51
CA LEU A 173 12.97 0.95 -19.77
C LEU A 173 11.47 0.74 -20.01
N GLY A 174 11.06 0.76 -21.27
CA GLY A 174 9.69 0.45 -21.72
C GLY A 174 9.22 -1.00 -21.47
N CYS A 175 9.91 -1.77 -20.63
CA CYS A 175 9.55 -3.14 -20.25
C CYS A 175 10.12 -3.49 -18.86
N SER A 176 9.85 -2.69 -17.83
CA SER A 176 10.23 -3.07 -16.46
C SER A 176 9.38 -4.25 -15.99
N ASP A 177 10.03 -5.38 -15.68
CA ASP A 177 9.41 -6.58 -15.10
C ASP A 177 8.48 -6.20 -13.92
N PRO A 178 7.26 -6.76 -13.83
CA PRO A 178 6.32 -6.46 -12.74
C PRO A 178 6.94 -6.62 -11.35
N ASP A 179 7.85 -7.57 -11.15
CA ASP A 179 8.49 -7.78 -9.84
C ASP A 179 9.48 -6.66 -9.51
N VAL A 180 10.16 -6.10 -10.52
CA VAL A 180 11.07 -4.95 -10.35
C VAL A 180 10.26 -3.70 -10.00
N GLN A 181 9.12 -3.48 -10.66
CA GLN A 181 8.21 -2.40 -10.32
C GLN A 181 7.68 -2.52 -8.88
N LEU A 182 7.33 -3.74 -8.46
CA LEU A 182 6.88 -4.01 -7.10
C LEU A 182 7.99 -3.72 -6.07
N CYS A 183 9.25 -4.11 -6.35
CA CYS A 183 10.40 -3.74 -5.53
C CYS A 183 10.53 -2.22 -5.35
N TYR A 184 10.46 -1.45 -6.43
CA TYR A 184 10.49 0.02 -6.34
C TYR A 184 9.31 0.57 -5.53
N CYS A 185 8.12 0.02 -5.69
CA CYS A 185 6.94 0.42 -4.92
C CYS A 185 7.12 0.16 -3.41
N ILE A 186 7.72 -0.98 -3.02
CA ILE A 186 8.03 -1.31 -1.63
C ILE A 186 9.06 -0.32 -1.06
N GLU A 187 10.12 -0.01 -1.81
CA GLU A 187 11.15 0.95 -1.38
C GLU A 187 10.61 2.37 -1.22
N ALA A 188 9.74 2.81 -2.13
CA ALA A 188 9.02 4.07 -2.02
C ALA A 188 8.14 4.09 -0.77
N THR A 189 7.34 3.04 -0.55
CA THR A 189 6.46 2.90 0.62
C THR A 189 7.23 2.96 1.94
N PHE A 190 8.38 2.27 2.02
CA PHE A 190 9.28 2.35 3.18
C PHE A 190 9.82 3.77 3.39
N SER A 191 10.29 4.43 2.32
CA SER A 191 10.79 5.80 2.42
C SER A 191 9.71 6.76 2.91
N ASP A 192 8.48 6.62 2.42
CA ASP A 192 7.35 7.45 2.82
C ASP A 192 7.02 7.26 4.31
N ILE A 193 6.94 6.00 4.78
CA ILE A 193 6.74 5.66 6.19
C ILE A 193 7.82 6.28 7.08
N ILE A 194 9.09 6.16 6.69
CA ILE A 194 10.21 6.74 7.44
C ILE A 194 10.13 8.28 7.44
N SER A 195 9.80 8.89 6.31
CA SER A 195 9.68 10.34 6.19
C SER A 195 8.56 10.91 7.07
N ILE A 196 7.46 10.17 7.24
CA ILE A 196 6.35 10.52 8.13
C ILE A 196 6.80 10.37 9.59
N GLY A 197 7.44 9.25 9.94
CA GLY A 197 7.98 9.02 11.28
C GLY A 197 8.95 10.11 11.73
N LEU A 198 9.81 10.60 10.83
CA LEU A 198 10.77 11.67 11.10
C LEU A 198 10.15 13.06 11.21
N ARG A 199 8.97 13.30 10.62
CA ARG A 199 8.22 14.57 10.77
C ARG A 199 7.35 14.60 12.04
N GLY A 200 7.16 13.45 12.68
CA GLY A 200 6.32 13.27 13.88
C GLY A 200 7.03 13.47 15.22
N THR A 201 8.29 13.95 15.22
CA THR A 201 9.10 14.30 16.41
C THR A 201 9.43 15.79 16.41
#